data_AF-A0A2G6JVD3-F1
#
_entry.id   AF-A0A2G6JVD3-F1
#
_cell.length_a   1.000
_cell.length_b   1.000
_cell.length_c   1.000
_cell.angle_alpha   90.00
_cell.angle_beta   90.00
_cell.angle_gamma   90.00
#
_symmetry.space_group_name_H-M   'P 1'
#
loop_
_entity.id
_entity.type
_entity.pdbx_description
1 polymer ?
#
loop_
_entity_poly.entity_id
_entity_poly.type
_entity_poly.pdbx_seq_one_letter_code
_entity_poly.pdbx_strand_id
1 'polypeptide(L)'
;MGRNFFDNPVLLVVLLLIIVVVFGANKLPTAARSLGRSMRIFKSEVKALSDDEEDEPQTNTAKRSPDAVEGRVIDPPENTAR
;
A
#
# COMPACT_ATOMS: atom_id res chain seq x y z
N MET A 1 -13.07 23.87 23.95
CA MET A 1 -13.27 22.67 24.81
C MET A 1 -13.15 21.45 23.91
N GLY A 2 -12.09 20.62 24.02
CA GLY A 2 -11.95 19.44 23.14
C GLY A 2 -10.54 18.91 22.86
N ARG A 3 -9.47 19.51 23.37
CA ARG A 3 -8.09 19.03 23.12
C ARG A 3 -7.74 17.73 23.86
N ASN A 4 -8.41 17.47 24.98
CA ASN A 4 -8.13 16.34 25.87
C ASN A 4 -8.39 14.94 25.26
N PHE A 5 -9.16 14.85 24.16
CA PHE A 5 -9.49 13.57 23.53
C PHE A 5 -8.35 13.01 22.67
N PHE A 6 -7.58 13.91 22.05
CA PHE A 6 -6.50 13.55 21.13
C PHE A 6 -5.13 13.53 21.82
N ASP A 7 -4.96 14.32 22.89
CA ASP A 7 -3.70 14.36 23.65
C ASP A 7 -3.55 13.17 24.63
N ASN A 8 -4.60 12.38 24.83
CA ASN A 8 -4.56 11.23 25.74
C ASN A 8 -4.15 9.95 24.99
N PRO A 9 -2.92 9.43 25.20
CA PRO A 9 -2.46 8.24 24.48
C PRO A 9 -3.32 7.00 24.79
N VAL A 10 -3.94 6.92 25.96
CA VAL A 10 -4.83 5.81 26.33
C VAL A 10 -6.10 5.83 25.49
N LEU A 11 -6.67 7.00 25.20
CA LEU A 11 -7.86 7.10 24.35
C LEU A 11 -7.60 6.62 22.92
N LEU A 12 -6.42 6.94 22.36
CA LEU A 12 -6.03 6.44 21.04
C LEU A 12 -5.91 4.92 21.02
N VAL A 13 -5.34 4.31 22.07
CA VAL A 13 -5.24 2.85 22.19
C VAL A 13 -6.63 2.21 22.29
N VAL A 14 -7.53 2.77 23.10
CA VAL A 14 -8.91 2.27 23.23
C VAL A 14 -9.67 2.39 21.91
N LEU A 15 -9.55 3.51 21.20
CA LEU A 15 -10.16 3.68 19.88
C LEU A 15 -9.64 2.66 18.87
N LEU A 16 -8.32 2.45 18.82
CA LEU A 16 -7.70 1.46 17.95
C LEU A 16 -8.20 0.06 18.29
N LEU A 17 -8.31 -0.27 19.57
CA LEU A 17 -8.85 -1.55 20.04
C LEU A 17 -10.29 -1.77 19.51
N ILE A 18 -11.16 -0.77 19.63
CA ILE A 18 -12.54 -0.83 19.12
C ILE A 18 -12.56 -1.09 17.61
N ILE A 19 -11.72 -0.38 16.85
CA ILE A 19 -11.61 -0.56 15.40
C ILE A 19 -11.14 -1.99 15.07
N VAL A 20 -10.15 -2.53 15.79
CA VAL A 20 -9.68 -3.91 15.61
C VAL A 20 -10.77 -4.92 15.92
N VAL A 21 -11.60 -4.69 16.94
CA VAL A 21 -12.71 -5.59 17.29
C VAL A 21 -13.79 -5.60 16.20
N VAL A 22 -14.16 -4.43 15.67
CA VAL A 22 -15.22 -4.31 14.64
C VAL A 22 -14.75 -4.85 13.28
N PHE A 23 -13.54 -4.49 12.86
CA PHE A 23 -13.04 -4.84 11.52
C PHE A 23 -12.25 -6.16 11.50
N GLY A 24 -11.69 -6.58 12.64
CA GLY A 24 -10.79 -7.72 12.77
C GLY A 24 -9.33 -7.38 12.44
N ALA A 25 -8.40 -8.06 13.12
CA ALA A 25 -6.96 -7.84 12.98
C ALA A 25 -6.41 -8.05 11.55
N ASN A 26 -7.07 -8.89 10.74
CA ASN A 26 -6.64 -9.18 9.36
C ASN A 26 -7.17 -8.18 8.32
N LYS A 27 -8.29 -7.50 8.58
CA LYS A 27 -8.89 -6.58 7.60
C LYS A 27 -8.30 -5.18 7.67
N LEU A 28 -7.86 -4.73 8.84
CA LEU A 28 -7.16 -3.45 8.99
C LEU A 28 -5.89 -3.33 8.12
N PRO A 29 -4.93 -4.28 8.18
CA PRO A 29 -3.73 -4.19 7.35
C PRO A 29 -4.05 -4.36 5.87
N THR A 30 -5.10 -5.11 5.53
CA THR A 30 -5.53 -5.31 4.15
C THR A 30 -6.13 -4.02 3.57
N ALA A 31 -7.04 -3.38 4.31
CA ALA A 31 -7.63 -2.09 3.95
C ALA A 31 -6.53 -1.02 3.82
N ALA A 32 -5.64 -0.90 4.81
CA ALA A 32 -4.53 0.04 4.78
C ALA A 32 -3.60 -0.18 3.58
N ARG A 33 -3.28 -1.44 3.21
CA ARG A 33 -2.47 -1.75 2.02
C ARG A 33 -3.16 -1.38 0.71
N SER A 34 -4.48 -1.57 0.61
CA SER A 34 -5.23 -1.19 -0.59
C SER A 34 -5.36 0.34 -0.73
N LEU A 35 -5.66 1.02 0.38
CA LEU A 35 -5.74 2.48 0.46
C LEU A 35 -4.37 3.12 0.19
N GLY A 36 -3.29 2.57 0.74
CA GLY A 36 -1.93 3.05 0.50
C GLY A 36 -1.49 2.93 -0.96
N ARG A 37 -1.89 1.85 -1.66
CA ARG A 37 -1.65 1.72 -3.10
C ARG A 37 -2.40 2.79 -3.90
N SER A 38 -3.68 3.02 -3.59
CA SER A 38 -4.47 4.07 -4.24
C SER A 38 -3.93 5.48 -3.95
N MET A 39 -3.54 5.75 -2.70
CA MET A 39 -2.96 7.04 -2.31
C MET A 39 -1.61 7.29 -2.98
N ARG A 40 -0.80 6.26 -3.23
CA ARG A 40 0.47 6.41 -3.94
C ARG A 40 0.26 6.86 -5.38
N ILE A 41 -0.71 6.25 -6.07
CA ILE A 41 -1.06 6.61 -7.46
C ILE A 41 -1.60 8.04 -7.49
N PHE A 42 -2.56 8.34 -6.62
CA PHE A 42 -3.13 9.70 -6.51
C PHE A 42 -2.05 10.74 -6.19
N LYS A 43 -1.12 10.44 -5.27
CA LYS A 43 -0.02 11.34 -4.93
C LYS A 43 0.97 11.52 -6.09
N SER A 44 1.24 10.50 -6.91
CA SER A 44 2.09 10.65 -8.09
C SER A 44 1.43 11.49 -9.18
N GLU A 45 0.12 11.34 -9.39
CA GLU A 45 -0.63 12.16 -10.35
C GLU A 45 -0.71 13.61 -9.90
N VAL A 46 -1.09 13.85 -8.64
CA VAL A 46 -1.13 15.19 -8.05
C VAL A 46 0.26 15.83 -8.02
N LYS A 47 1.31 15.04 -7.75
CA LYS A 47 2.68 15.56 -7.80
C LYS A 47 3.10 15.90 -9.22
N ALA A 48 2.78 15.11 -10.24
CA ALA A 48 3.08 15.46 -11.63
C ALA A 48 2.40 16.78 -12.05
N LEU A 49 1.20 17.06 -11.54
CA LEU A 49 0.52 18.34 -11.72
C LEU A 49 1.18 19.51 -10.98
N SER A 50 1.93 19.25 -9.92
CA SER A 50 2.65 20.27 -9.13
C SER A 50 4.13 20.42 -9.52
N ASP A 51 4.77 19.35 -10.01
CA ASP A 51 6.16 19.32 -10.49
C ASP A 51 6.30 19.91 -11.91
N ASP A 52 5.21 20.15 -12.64
CA ASP A 52 5.24 20.92 -13.91
C ASP A 52 5.70 22.39 -13.71
N GLU A 53 5.96 22.80 -12.44
CA GLU A 53 6.60 24.07 -12.07
C GLU A 53 8.06 23.93 -11.54
N GLU A 54 8.59 22.74 -11.20
CA GLU A 54 9.96 22.58 -10.66
C GLU A 54 10.66 21.22 -11.03
N ASP A 55 11.85 21.31 -11.64
CA ASP A 55 12.76 20.25 -12.17
C ASP A 55 13.17 19.08 -11.21
N GLU A 56 12.94 17.83 -11.68
CA GLU A 56 13.62 16.51 -11.43
C GLU A 56 13.85 15.93 -9.98
N PRO A 57 14.43 14.71 -9.82
CA PRO A 57 13.78 13.40 -9.93
C PRO A 57 13.78 12.64 -8.57
N GLN A 58 12.67 11.99 -8.21
CA GLN A 58 12.63 11.16 -6.98
C GLN A 58 12.63 9.66 -7.30
N THR A 59 13.86 9.13 -7.40
CA THR A 59 14.16 7.73 -7.11
C THR A 59 13.63 7.37 -5.72
N ASN A 60 12.66 6.47 -5.64
CA ASN A 60 12.35 5.78 -4.40
C ASN A 60 11.81 4.38 -4.69
N THR A 61 12.77 3.50 -4.90
CA THR A 61 12.70 2.05 -4.70
C THR A 61 12.18 1.75 -3.29
N ALA A 62 10.86 1.62 -3.15
CA ALA A 62 10.28 0.93 -2.00
C ALA A 62 10.36 -0.58 -2.24
N LYS A 63 11.42 -1.16 -1.67
CA LYS A 63 11.69 -2.59 -1.51
C LYS A 63 10.43 -3.47 -1.35
N ARG A 64 10.41 -4.53 -2.18
CA ARG A 64 10.16 -5.94 -1.83
C ARG A 64 8.74 -6.31 -1.36
N SER A 65 7.95 -6.83 -2.30
CA SER A 65 7.14 -8.01 -1.99
C SER A 65 8.05 -9.25 -2.17
N PRO A 66 8.23 -10.11 -1.15
CA PRO A 66 8.59 -11.50 -1.42
C PRO A 66 7.38 -12.20 -2.05
N ASP A 67 7.63 -13.18 -2.92
CA ASP A 67 6.64 -13.94 -3.71
C ASP A 67 6.10 -13.25 -4.97
N ALA A 68 7.01 -12.83 -5.86
CA ALA A 68 6.78 -13.07 -7.29
C ALA A 68 7.25 -14.51 -7.57
N VAL A 69 6.35 -15.49 -7.42
CA VAL A 69 6.60 -16.83 -7.94
C VAL A 69 6.64 -16.74 -9.45
N GLU A 70 7.85 -16.88 -10.00
CA GLU A 70 8.13 -17.00 -11.41
C GLU A 70 7.32 -18.19 -11.94
N GLY A 71 6.24 -17.89 -12.68
CA GLY A 71 5.46 -18.91 -13.35
C GLY A 71 6.37 -19.58 -14.36
N ARG A 72 6.73 -20.85 -14.11
CA ARG A 72 7.41 -21.69 -15.09
C ARG A 72 6.47 -21.83 -16.29
N VAL A 73 6.74 -21.07 -17.35
CA VAL A 73 6.16 -21.32 -18.67
C VAL A 73 6.72 -22.67 -19.11
N ILE A 74 5.85 -23.67 -19.16
CA ILE A 74 6.19 -24.96 -19.75
C ILE A 74 5.96 -24.76 -21.25
N ASP A 75 7.04 -24.53 -22.00
CA ASP A 75 6.95 -24.61 -23.45
C ASP A 75 6.56 -26.05 -23.81
N PRO A 76 5.42 -26.28 -24.51
CA PRO A 76 5.13 -27.59 -25.05
C PRO A 76 6.26 -27.95 -26.03
N PRO A 77 6.72 -29.22 -26.08
CA PRO A 77 7.82 -29.61 -26.96
C PRO A 77 7.39 -29.45 -28.42
N GLU A 78 7.71 -28.30 -28.99
CA GLU A 78 7.80 -28.08 -30.41
C GLU A 78 9.05 -28.79 -30.91
N ASN A 79 8.94 -30.08 -31.23
CA ASN A 79 9.74 -30.63 -32.32
C ASN A 79 9.25 -31.99 -32.80
N THR A 80 9.27 -32.13 -34.13
CA THR A 80 9.60 -33.36 -34.85
C THR A 80 8.80 -34.61 -34.52
N ALA A 81 7.85 -34.94 -35.39
CA ALA A 81 8.12 -36.00 -36.36
C ALA A 81 6.99 -36.08 -37.39
N ARG A 82 7.35 -35.70 -38.62
CA ARG A 82 6.95 -36.31 -39.90
C ARG A 82 5.48 -36.40 -40.29
#